data_AF-A0A0B2A6T3-F1
#
_entry.id   AF-A0A0B2A6T3-F1
#
_cell.length_a   1.000
_cell.length_b   1.000
_cell.length_c   1.000
_cell.angle_alpha   90.00
_cell.angle_beta   90.00
_cell.angle_gamma   90.00
#
_symmetry.space_group_name_H-M   'P 1'
#
loop_
_entity.id
_entity.type
_entity.pdbx_description
1 polymer ?
#
loop_
_entity_poly.entity_id
_entity_poly.type
_entity_poly.pdbx_seq_one_letter_code
_entity_poly.pdbx_strand_id
1 'polypeptide(L)'
;MPRTPSDTRVRIALVIAYAGATLYVVLMAVLHVVQPGLIDDGTISKYALGPGGWMLQAAFIAAGAGYAGVALLWSGARAILSWVTAAAFLVMGLFVIDSVGPTEVVSIHGALHTGAFFVVVLLTTVLMFLHRGRTDSAWLRTLPFLAPVLVLAGFFIPGLVGAVLFRAWTLSLVLWVILTARELARAGRRGAASTPAHSISGA
;
A
#
# COMPACT_ATOMS: atom_id res chain seq x y z
N MET A 1 9.07 -29.28 -17.27
CA MET A 1 8.99 -29.69 -15.85
C MET A 1 7.67 -29.15 -15.26
N PRO A 2 6.85 -29.98 -14.60
CA PRO A 2 5.63 -29.53 -13.92
C PRO A 2 5.97 -28.54 -12.81
N ARG A 3 5.18 -27.46 -12.65
CA ARG A 3 5.37 -26.47 -11.58
C ARG A 3 4.87 -27.04 -10.25
N THR A 4 5.59 -26.77 -9.16
CA THR A 4 5.13 -27.17 -7.83
C THR A 4 3.94 -26.28 -7.39
N PRO A 5 3.00 -26.79 -6.57
CA PRO A 5 1.91 -25.98 -6.01
C PRO A 5 2.39 -24.72 -5.26
N SER A 6 3.58 -24.77 -4.65
CA SER A 6 4.24 -23.63 -4.01
C SER A 6 4.63 -22.52 -4.99
N ASP A 7 5.10 -22.85 -6.19
CA ASP A 7 5.48 -21.86 -7.20
C ASP A 7 4.26 -21.09 -7.71
N THR A 8 3.14 -21.78 -7.87
CA THR A 8 1.87 -21.17 -8.31
C THR A 8 1.35 -20.18 -7.27
N ARG A 9 1.38 -20.53 -5.99
CA ARG A 9 0.94 -19.63 -4.89
C ARG A 9 1.79 -18.36 -4.82
N VAL A 10 3.13 -18.50 -4.86
CA VAL A 10 4.04 -17.36 -4.87
C VAL A 10 3.79 -16.46 -6.08
N ARG A 11 3.56 -17.04 -7.26
CA ARG A 11 3.25 -16.27 -8.47
C ARG A 11 1.95 -15.48 -8.36
N ILE A 12 0.89 -16.10 -7.85
CA ILE A 12 -0.41 -15.42 -7.63
C ILE A 12 -0.22 -14.25 -6.66
N ALA A 13 0.46 -14.48 -5.53
CA ALA A 13 0.72 -13.45 -4.54
C ALA A 13 1.52 -12.27 -5.13
N LEU A 14 2.53 -12.55 -5.97
CA LEU A 14 3.27 -11.50 -6.68
C LEU A 14 2.40 -10.72 -7.66
N VAL A 15 1.56 -11.42 -8.43
CA VAL A 15 0.64 -10.76 -9.37
C VAL A 15 -0.31 -9.84 -8.61
N ILE A 16 -0.89 -10.30 -7.50
CA ILE A 16 -1.77 -9.50 -6.64
C ILE A 16 -1.02 -8.28 -6.10
N ALA A 17 0.19 -8.47 -5.56
CA ALA A 17 0.99 -7.39 -5.00
C ALA A 17 1.32 -6.31 -6.05
N TYR A 18 1.80 -6.71 -7.23
CA TYR A 18 2.15 -5.80 -8.31
C TYR A 18 0.93 -5.13 -8.93
N ALA A 19 -0.10 -5.91 -9.28
CA ALA A 19 -1.29 -5.37 -9.92
C ALA A 19 -2.00 -4.37 -9.00
N GLY A 20 -2.15 -4.70 -7.71
CA GLY A 20 -2.74 -3.79 -6.73
C GLY A 20 -1.94 -2.49 -6.58
N ALA A 21 -0.62 -2.61 -6.39
CA ALA A 21 0.28 -1.47 -6.25
C ALA A 21 0.30 -0.57 -7.50
N THR A 22 0.37 -1.17 -8.70
CA THR A 22 0.35 -0.43 -9.98
C THR A 22 -0.99 0.23 -10.23
N LEU A 23 -2.10 -0.50 -10.05
CA LEU A 23 -3.44 0.03 -10.27
C LEU A 23 -3.73 1.20 -9.31
N TYR A 24 -3.29 1.12 -8.06
CA TYR A 24 -3.38 2.23 -7.11
C TYR A 24 -2.68 3.49 -7.64
N VAL A 25 -1.43 3.38 -8.13
CA VAL A 25 -0.72 4.54 -8.69
C VAL A 25 -1.43 5.11 -9.90
N VAL A 26 -1.92 4.26 -10.81
CA VAL A 26 -2.65 4.71 -12.00
C VAL A 26 -3.90 5.47 -11.60
N LEU A 27 -4.72 4.91 -10.71
CA LEU A 27 -5.95 5.55 -10.25
C LEU A 27 -5.66 6.86 -9.51
N MET A 28 -4.63 6.89 -8.65
CA MET A 28 -4.21 8.12 -7.97
C MET A 28 -3.68 9.15 -8.95
N ALA A 29 -2.89 8.77 -9.95
CA ALA A 29 -2.40 9.68 -10.97
C ALA A 29 -3.58 10.28 -11.76
N VAL A 30 -4.55 9.47 -12.16
CA VAL A 30 -5.78 9.93 -12.83
C VAL A 30 -6.53 10.91 -11.93
N LEU A 31 -6.75 10.57 -10.65
CA LEU A 31 -7.41 11.45 -9.67
C LEU A 31 -6.73 12.82 -9.56
N HIS A 32 -5.39 12.86 -9.58
CA HIS A 32 -4.63 14.10 -9.43
C HIS A 32 -4.39 14.89 -10.73
N VAL A 33 -4.46 14.23 -11.90
CA VAL A 33 -4.24 14.87 -13.21
C VAL A 33 -5.55 15.36 -13.84
N VAL A 34 -6.66 14.62 -13.65
CA VAL A 34 -7.94 14.94 -14.29
C VAL A 34 -8.65 16.11 -13.61
N GLN A 35 -8.32 16.46 -12.37
CA GLN A 35 -8.92 17.60 -11.67
C GLN A 35 -7.92 18.46 -10.90
N PRO A 36 -7.17 19.33 -11.58
CA PRO A 36 -6.49 20.45 -10.95
C PRO A 36 -7.45 21.62 -10.61
N GLY A 37 -8.73 21.57 -11.00
CA GLY A 37 -9.64 22.72 -10.94
C GLY A 37 -11.12 22.43 -10.64
N LEU A 38 -11.45 21.35 -9.92
CA LEU A 38 -12.78 21.29 -9.30
C LEU A 38 -12.83 22.39 -8.23
N ILE A 39 -13.77 23.31 -8.45
CA ILE A 39 -13.93 24.56 -7.74
C ILE A 39 -14.07 24.28 -6.24
N ASP A 40 -13.33 25.06 -5.47
CA ASP A 40 -13.37 25.16 -4.01
C ASP A 40 -14.70 25.81 -3.56
N ASP A 41 -15.84 25.38 -4.12
CA ASP A 41 -17.18 25.88 -3.79
C ASP A 41 -17.78 25.19 -2.55
N GLY A 42 -17.02 24.28 -1.93
CA GLY A 42 -17.41 23.56 -0.72
C GLY A 42 -18.52 22.53 -0.95
N THR A 43 -18.93 22.24 -2.19
CA THR A 43 -20.06 21.32 -2.45
C THR A 43 -19.64 19.93 -2.91
N ILE A 44 -18.46 19.77 -3.55
CA ILE A 44 -17.98 18.48 -4.06
C ILE A 44 -16.52 18.27 -3.64
N SER A 45 -16.24 17.20 -2.88
CA SER A 45 -14.89 16.83 -2.47
C SER A 45 -13.97 16.64 -3.69
N LYS A 46 -12.75 17.19 -3.64
CA LYS A 46 -11.66 17.07 -4.65
C LYS A 46 -11.27 15.63 -5.04
N TYR A 47 -11.86 14.63 -4.41
CA TYR A 47 -11.68 13.21 -4.71
C TYR A 47 -12.95 12.51 -5.20
N ALA A 48 -14.02 13.26 -5.46
CA ALA A 48 -15.31 12.75 -5.96
C ALA A 48 -15.33 12.59 -7.50
N LEU A 49 -14.24 12.09 -8.09
CA LEU A 49 -14.25 11.76 -9.50
C LEU A 49 -15.13 10.52 -9.74
N GLY A 50 -16.21 10.74 -10.50
CA GLY A 50 -17.27 9.77 -10.77
C GLY A 50 -18.41 9.79 -9.72
N PRO A 51 -19.61 9.28 -10.04
CA PRO A 51 -20.72 9.22 -9.09
C PRO A 51 -20.29 8.54 -7.79
N GLY A 52 -20.40 9.23 -6.65
CA GLY A 52 -20.04 8.70 -5.32
C GLY A 52 -18.54 8.54 -5.04
N GLY A 53 -17.64 9.09 -5.86
CA GLY A 53 -16.19 9.02 -5.62
C GLY A 53 -15.57 7.64 -5.77
N TRP A 54 -16.20 6.77 -6.59
CA TRP A 54 -15.80 5.36 -6.77
C TRP A 54 -14.33 5.17 -7.16
N MET A 55 -13.71 6.16 -7.83
CA MET A 55 -12.32 6.03 -8.27
C MET A 55 -11.33 6.09 -7.10
N LEU A 56 -11.61 6.89 -6.07
CA LEU A 56 -10.83 6.88 -4.82
C LEU A 56 -11.03 5.57 -4.06
N GLN A 57 -12.25 5.05 -4.03
CA GLN A 57 -12.56 3.76 -3.41
C GLN A 57 -11.77 2.62 -4.08
N ALA A 58 -11.81 2.59 -5.43
CA ALA A 58 -11.06 1.62 -6.23
C ALA A 58 -9.54 1.74 -6.00
N ALA A 59 -9.02 2.96 -5.83
CA ALA A 59 -7.62 3.18 -5.48
C ALA A 59 -7.28 2.51 -4.14
N PHE A 60 -8.05 2.77 -3.08
CA PHE A 60 -7.77 2.15 -1.79
C PHE A 60 -7.95 0.63 -1.79
N ILE A 61 -8.94 0.09 -2.50
CA ILE A 61 -9.10 -1.36 -2.69
C ILE A 61 -7.86 -1.94 -3.39
N ALA A 62 -7.34 -1.28 -4.43
CA ALA A 62 -6.13 -1.69 -5.13
C ALA A 62 -4.89 -1.67 -4.22
N ALA A 63 -4.74 -0.63 -3.39
CA ALA A 63 -3.67 -0.57 -2.40
C ALA A 63 -3.79 -1.73 -1.39
N GLY A 64 -5.00 -1.99 -0.88
CA GLY A 64 -5.29 -3.11 0.01
C GLY A 64 -4.93 -4.46 -0.62
N ALA A 65 -5.27 -4.68 -1.89
CA ALA A 65 -4.84 -5.86 -2.65
C ALA A 65 -3.31 -5.97 -2.71
N GLY A 66 -2.60 -4.86 -2.90
CA GLY A 66 -1.13 -4.83 -2.84
C GLY A 66 -0.56 -5.41 -1.54
N TYR A 67 -1.08 -4.96 -0.40
CA TYR A 67 -0.70 -5.47 0.93
C TYR A 67 -1.15 -6.90 1.19
N ALA A 68 -2.32 -7.31 0.68
CA ALA A 68 -2.78 -8.70 0.74
C ALA A 68 -1.81 -9.63 -0.03
N GLY A 69 -1.35 -9.20 -1.20
CA GLY A 69 -0.33 -9.92 -1.98
C GLY A 69 0.98 -10.10 -1.22
N VAL A 70 1.46 -9.06 -0.53
CA VAL A 70 2.64 -9.14 0.35
C VAL A 70 2.37 -10.04 1.56
N ALA A 71 1.18 -9.98 2.15
CA ALA A 71 0.80 -10.82 3.29
C ALA A 71 0.88 -12.31 2.94
N LEU A 72 0.46 -12.69 1.73
CA LEU A 72 0.55 -14.06 1.20
C LEU A 72 2.00 -14.54 1.00
N LEU A 73 2.97 -13.64 0.91
CA LEU A 73 4.41 -13.96 0.79
C LEU A 73 5.12 -14.01 2.16
N TRP A 74 4.45 -13.57 3.22
CA TRP A 74 4.99 -13.53 4.57
C TRP A 74 4.36 -14.57 5.49
N SER A 75 4.96 -14.71 6.67
CA SER A 75 4.46 -15.55 7.76
C SER A 75 4.55 -14.81 9.11
N GLY A 76 3.79 -15.30 10.09
CA GLY A 76 3.77 -14.77 11.45
C GLY A 76 3.25 -13.33 11.54
N ALA A 77 3.80 -12.56 12.48
CA ALA A 77 3.34 -11.20 12.78
C ALA A 77 3.35 -10.27 11.55
N ARG A 78 4.31 -10.42 10.62
CA ARG A 78 4.38 -9.59 9.41
C ARG A 78 3.21 -9.84 8.46
N ALA A 79 2.80 -11.10 8.31
CA ALA A 79 1.62 -11.44 7.52
C ALA A 79 0.35 -10.84 8.14
N ILE A 80 0.21 -10.95 9.47
CA ILE A 80 -0.92 -10.38 10.21
C ILE A 80 -0.97 -8.86 10.03
N LEU A 81 0.13 -8.16 10.28
CA LEU A 81 0.20 -6.70 10.13
C LEU A 81 -0.09 -6.26 8.68
N SER A 82 0.39 -7.02 7.68
CA SER A 82 0.09 -6.75 6.28
C SER A 82 -1.39 -6.97 5.94
N TRP A 83 -2.02 -8.00 6.50
CA TRP A 83 -3.47 -8.21 6.36
C TRP A 83 -4.29 -7.11 7.04
N VAL A 84 -3.91 -6.69 8.25
CA VAL A 84 -4.58 -5.58 8.95
C VAL A 84 -4.41 -4.27 8.18
N THR A 85 -3.23 -4.03 7.58
CA THR A 85 -3.01 -2.88 6.69
C THR A 85 -3.91 -2.95 5.46
N ALA A 86 -4.02 -4.13 4.83
CA ALA A 86 -4.94 -4.34 3.70
C ALA A 86 -6.41 -4.07 4.08
N ALA A 87 -6.84 -4.55 5.27
CA ALA A 87 -8.17 -4.30 5.78
C ALA A 87 -8.42 -2.81 6.08
N ALA A 88 -7.43 -2.10 6.62
CA ALA A 88 -7.52 -0.66 6.85
C ALA A 88 -7.68 0.12 5.53
N PHE A 89 -6.95 -0.27 4.47
CA PHE A 89 -7.18 0.27 3.13
C PHE A 89 -8.59 -0.02 2.61
N LEU A 90 -9.13 -1.23 2.85
CA LEU A 90 -10.50 -1.55 2.48
C LEU A 90 -11.50 -0.67 3.22
N VAL A 91 -11.31 -0.44 4.53
CA VAL A 91 -12.12 0.50 5.32
C VAL A 91 -12.06 1.90 4.71
N MET A 92 -10.87 2.42 4.37
CA MET A 92 -10.74 3.70 3.68
C MET A 92 -11.48 3.74 2.32
N GLY A 93 -11.53 2.62 1.61
CA GLY A 93 -12.27 2.50 0.34
C GLY A 93 -13.79 2.45 0.52
N LEU A 94 -14.28 1.80 1.59
CA LEU A 94 -15.71 1.64 1.86
C LEU A 94 -16.34 2.88 2.50
N PHE A 95 -15.57 3.62 3.30
CA PHE A 95 -16.03 4.81 4.01
C PHE A 95 -15.39 6.04 3.37
N VAL A 96 -16.21 6.92 2.79
CA VAL A 96 -15.73 8.13 2.09
C VAL A 96 -15.50 9.25 3.10
N ILE A 97 -14.48 10.08 2.86
CA ILE A 97 -14.26 11.29 3.66
C ILE A 97 -15.40 12.29 3.45
N ASP A 98 -15.81 12.97 4.52
CA ASP A 98 -16.85 14.00 4.43
C ASP A 98 -16.43 15.11 3.46
N SER A 99 -17.38 15.58 2.66
CA SER A 99 -17.21 16.84 1.93
C SER A 99 -17.17 17.98 2.94
N VAL A 100 -16.15 18.83 2.87
CA VAL A 100 -16.01 20.00 3.74
C VAL A 100 -17.19 20.95 3.45
N GLY A 101 -18.11 21.08 4.41
CA GLY A 101 -19.26 21.98 4.34
C GLY A 101 -19.44 22.76 5.65
N PRO A 102 -20.19 23.87 5.65
CA PRO A 102 -20.22 24.86 6.75
C PRO A 102 -20.86 24.38 8.07
N THR A 103 -21.38 23.16 8.14
CA THR A 103 -21.93 22.56 9.35
C THR A 103 -21.09 21.34 9.73
N GLU A 104 -19.95 21.58 10.36
CA GLU A 104 -18.95 20.56 10.70
C GLU A 104 -19.44 19.63 11.82
N VAL A 105 -20.13 18.56 11.44
CA VAL A 105 -20.21 17.34 12.25
C VAL A 105 -19.48 16.26 11.46
N VAL A 106 -18.34 15.80 11.98
CA VAL A 106 -17.61 14.66 11.40
C VAL A 106 -18.57 13.48 11.40
N SER A 107 -18.91 12.98 10.22
CA SER A 107 -19.77 11.81 10.11
C SER A 107 -19.01 10.58 10.59
N ILE A 108 -19.75 9.53 10.94
CA ILE A 108 -19.13 8.24 11.26
C ILE A 108 -18.30 7.70 10.07
N HIS A 109 -18.67 8.02 8.82
CA HIS A 109 -17.91 7.62 7.64
C HIS A 109 -16.57 8.37 7.57
N GLY A 110 -16.59 9.69 7.76
CA GLY A 110 -15.38 10.51 7.79
C GLY A 110 -14.44 10.13 8.95
N ALA A 111 -14.99 9.83 10.12
CA ALA A 111 -14.23 9.34 11.27
C ALA A 111 -13.57 7.98 11.01
N LEU A 112 -14.31 7.02 10.42
CA LEU A 112 -13.79 5.70 10.08
C LEU A 112 -12.70 5.76 9.01
N HIS A 113 -12.89 6.58 7.97
CA HIS A 113 -11.88 6.82 6.94
C HIS A 113 -10.58 7.39 7.54
N THR A 114 -10.72 8.43 8.35
CA THR A 114 -9.58 9.13 8.98
C THR A 114 -8.85 8.23 9.98
N GLY A 115 -9.59 7.47 10.80
CA GLY A 115 -9.01 6.49 11.70
C GLY A 115 -8.24 5.40 10.95
N ALA A 116 -8.83 4.85 9.89
CA ALA A 116 -8.18 3.85 9.05
C ALA A 116 -6.92 4.38 8.35
N PHE A 117 -6.91 5.65 7.93
CA PHE A 117 -5.71 6.31 7.41
C PHE A 117 -4.55 6.31 8.42
N PHE A 118 -4.79 6.70 9.67
CA PHE A 118 -3.74 6.66 10.69
C PHE A 118 -3.27 5.25 11.01
N VAL A 119 -4.17 4.26 10.98
CA VAL A 119 -3.80 2.84 11.10
C VAL A 119 -2.89 2.42 9.96
N VAL A 120 -3.21 2.77 8.70
CA VAL A 120 -2.35 2.50 7.54
C VAL A 120 -0.98 3.13 7.70
N VAL A 121 -0.90 4.39 8.10
CA VAL A 121 0.36 5.11 8.34
C VAL A 121 1.21 4.36 9.36
N LEU A 122 0.62 4.05 10.53
CA LEU A 122 1.32 3.37 11.62
C LEU A 122 1.79 1.98 11.19
N LEU A 123 0.88 1.15 10.69
CA LEU A 123 1.19 -0.25 10.36
C LEU A 123 2.18 -0.37 9.21
N THR A 124 2.05 0.47 8.18
CA THR A 124 3.04 0.47 7.10
C THR A 124 4.42 0.86 7.61
N THR A 125 4.50 1.88 8.46
CA THR A 125 5.76 2.30 9.08
C THR A 125 6.38 1.15 9.88
N VAL A 126 5.59 0.47 10.71
CA VAL A 126 6.06 -0.69 11.48
C VAL A 126 6.55 -1.80 10.55
N LEU A 127 5.78 -2.14 9.50
CA LEU A 127 6.17 -3.15 8.51
C LEU A 127 7.48 -2.77 7.79
N MET A 128 7.65 -1.51 7.42
CA MET A 128 8.87 -0.97 6.84
C MET A 128 10.07 -1.17 7.79
N PHE A 129 9.92 -0.84 9.08
CA PHE A 129 10.96 -1.06 10.09
C PHE A 129 11.28 -2.54 10.31
N LEU A 130 10.27 -3.41 10.36
CA LEU A 130 10.48 -4.85 10.53
C LEU A 130 11.16 -5.49 9.31
N HIS A 131 10.92 -4.96 8.11
CA HIS A 131 11.56 -5.45 6.88
C HIS A 131 12.99 -4.91 6.70
N ARG A 132 13.28 -3.71 7.21
CA ARG A 132 14.58 -3.01 7.09
C ARG A 132 15.79 -3.88 7.45
N GLY A 133 15.71 -4.67 8.51
CA GLY A 133 16.85 -5.49 8.97
C GLY A 133 17.15 -6.71 8.10
N ARG A 134 16.33 -6.98 7.07
CA ARG A 134 16.39 -8.22 6.27
C ARG A 134 16.53 -7.95 4.77
N THR A 135 16.77 -6.69 4.40
CA THR A 135 16.92 -6.25 3.01
C THR A 135 18.34 -5.76 2.74
N ASP A 136 18.88 -6.15 1.59
CA ASP A 136 20.15 -5.62 1.09
C ASP A 136 19.97 -4.23 0.44
N SER A 137 18.73 -3.87 0.09
CA SER A 137 18.41 -2.61 -0.58
C SER A 137 18.60 -1.41 0.35
N ALA A 138 19.50 -0.50 -0.02
CA ALA A 138 19.69 0.76 0.71
C ALA A 138 18.38 1.58 0.79
N TRP A 139 17.57 1.56 -0.26
CA TRP A 139 16.27 2.24 -0.30
C TRP A 139 15.28 1.70 0.72
N LEU A 140 15.14 0.37 0.84
CA LEU A 140 14.24 -0.22 1.83
C LEU A 140 14.74 0.00 3.27
N ARG A 141 16.03 0.31 3.46
CA ARG A 141 16.59 0.67 4.76
C ARG A 141 16.36 2.13 5.16
N THR A 142 16.14 3.03 4.20
CA THR A 142 15.93 4.47 4.45
C THR A 142 14.45 4.85 4.48
N LEU A 143 13.62 4.17 3.68
CA LEU A 143 12.18 4.40 3.61
C LEU A 143 11.43 4.44 4.96
N PRO A 144 11.72 3.59 5.96
CA PRO A 144 11.01 3.63 7.23
C PRO A 144 11.19 4.93 8.01
N PHE A 145 12.26 5.69 7.75
CA PHE A 145 12.49 7.01 8.36
C PHE A 145 11.87 8.12 7.54
N LEU A 146 11.94 8.00 6.21
CA LEU A 146 11.47 9.03 5.30
C LEU A 146 9.94 9.06 5.22
N ALA A 147 9.28 7.90 5.14
CA ALA A 147 7.84 7.82 4.92
C ALA A 147 7.01 8.50 6.05
N PRO A 148 7.31 8.31 7.35
CA PRO A 148 6.59 9.01 8.42
C PRO A 148 6.79 10.53 8.36
N VAL A 149 8.00 10.98 8.04
CA VAL A 149 8.29 12.41 7.89
C VAL A 149 7.51 13.00 6.73
N LEU A 150 7.48 12.31 5.58
CA LEU A 150 6.74 12.75 4.40
C LEU A 150 5.24 12.86 4.65
N VAL A 151 4.62 11.90 5.34
CA VAL A 151 3.18 11.97 5.63
C VAL A 151 2.84 13.06 6.65
N LEU A 152 3.62 13.20 7.72
CA LEU A 152 3.41 14.23 8.72
C LEU A 152 3.61 15.62 8.10
N ALA A 153 4.71 15.83 7.39
CA ALA A 153 4.98 17.09 6.71
C ALA A 153 3.94 17.37 5.62
N GLY A 154 3.50 16.35 4.87
CA GLY A 154 2.43 16.47 3.89
C GLY A 154 1.07 16.86 4.48
N PHE A 155 0.80 16.44 5.72
CA PHE A 155 -0.44 16.73 6.43
C PHE A 155 -0.44 18.12 7.08
N PHE A 156 0.69 18.55 7.64
CA PHE A 156 0.79 19.80 8.42
C PHE A 156 1.30 21.01 7.63
N ILE A 157 1.95 20.81 6.49
CA ILE A 157 2.41 21.92 5.64
C ILE A 157 1.30 22.24 4.62
N PRO A 158 0.70 23.43 4.62
CA PRO A 158 -0.36 23.76 3.68
C PRO A 158 0.17 23.98 2.25
N GLY A 159 -0.74 23.95 1.28
CA GLY A 159 -0.47 24.31 -0.11
C GLY A 159 0.32 23.28 -0.91
N LEU A 160 1.05 23.75 -1.92
CA LEU A 160 1.75 22.90 -2.90
C LEU A 160 2.77 21.97 -2.24
N VAL A 161 3.51 22.48 -1.25
CA VAL A 161 4.57 21.73 -0.57
C VAL A 161 3.99 20.52 0.15
N GLY A 162 2.94 20.69 0.96
CA GLY A 162 2.27 19.57 1.61
C GLY A 162 1.73 18.54 0.64
N ALA A 163 1.08 19.00 -0.44
CA ALA A 163 0.55 18.12 -1.47
C ALA A 163 1.66 17.29 -2.17
N VAL A 164 2.83 17.87 -2.42
CA VAL A 164 3.98 17.14 -2.98
C VAL A 164 4.52 16.12 -2.00
N LEU A 165 4.67 16.48 -0.72
CA LEU A 165 5.18 15.59 0.33
C LEU A 165 4.23 14.41 0.57
N PHE A 166 2.92 14.66 0.57
CA PHE A 166 1.91 13.62 0.69
C PHE A 166 1.96 12.64 -0.49
N ARG A 167 2.11 13.15 -1.73
CA ARG A 167 2.30 12.29 -2.91
C ARG A 167 3.59 11.49 -2.85
N ALA A 168 4.69 12.09 -2.39
CA ALA A 168 5.96 11.40 -2.19
C ALA A 168 5.81 10.26 -1.16
N TRP A 169 5.08 10.49 -0.08
CA TRP A 169 4.70 9.44 0.87
C TRP A 169 3.90 8.34 0.18
N THR A 170 2.85 8.66 -0.57
CA THR A 170 2.04 7.67 -1.30
C THR A 170 2.89 6.79 -2.22
N LEU A 171 3.79 7.40 -3.00
CA LEU A 171 4.71 6.66 -3.87
C LEU A 171 5.66 5.76 -3.07
N SER A 172 6.09 6.21 -1.89
CA SER A 172 6.96 5.42 -1.02
C SER A 172 6.30 4.11 -0.54
N LEU A 173 4.99 4.13 -0.25
CA LEU A 173 4.21 2.93 0.12
C LEU A 173 4.21 1.92 -1.04
N VAL A 174 3.93 2.41 -2.25
CA VAL A 174 3.86 1.59 -3.46
C VAL A 174 5.21 0.96 -3.77
N LEU A 175 6.27 1.79 -3.78
CA LEU A 175 7.62 1.32 -4.02
C LEU A 175 8.00 0.26 -2.98
N TRP A 176 7.63 0.48 -1.73
CA TRP A 176 7.88 -0.50 -0.68
C TRP A 176 7.17 -1.84 -0.92
N VAL A 177 5.89 -1.85 -1.31
CA VAL A 177 5.15 -3.07 -1.66
C VAL A 177 5.84 -3.82 -2.82
N ILE A 178 6.14 -3.11 -3.91
CA ILE A 178 6.75 -3.66 -5.12
C ILE A 178 8.14 -4.25 -4.84
N LEU A 179 8.97 -3.52 -4.11
CA LEU A 179 10.33 -3.94 -3.78
C LEU A 179 10.34 -5.09 -2.78
N THR A 180 9.48 -5.06 -1.77
CA THR A 180 9.33 -6.14 -0.78
C THR A 180 8.89 -7.44 -1.46
N ALA A 181 7.86 -7.38 -2.31
CA ALA A 181 7.39 -8.53 -3.08
C ALA A 181 8.52 -9.10 -3.96
N ARG A 182 9.29 -8.24 -4.62
CA ARG A 182 10.44 -8.63 -5.46
C ARG A 182 11.53 -9.35 -4.66
N GLU A 183 11.86 -8.86 -3.48
CA GLU A 183 12.87 -9.45 -2.60
C GLU A 183 12.45 -10.81 -2.08
N LEU A 184 11.20 -10.95 -1.64
CA LEU A 184 10.66 -12.23 -1.16
C LEU A 184 10.65 -13.29 -2.27
N ALA A 185 10.28 -12.90 -3.50
CA ALA A 185 10.36 -13.79 -4.65
C ALA A 185 11.79 -14.27 -4.93
N ARG A 186 12.79 -13.40 -4.75
CA ARG A 186 14.21 -13.74 -4.94
C ARG A 186 14.72 -14.65 -3.83
N ALA A 187 14.36 -14.38 -2.58
CA ALA A 187 14.74 -15.20 -1.44
C ALA A 187 14.19 -16.63 -1.57
N GLY A 188 12.94 -16.78 -1.97
CA GLY A 188 12.33 -18.10 -2.22
C GLY A 188 13.08 -18.90 -3.29
N ARG A 189 13.50 -18.25 -4.39
CA ARG A 189 14.29 -18.91 -5.45
C ARG A 189 15.69 -19.33 -4.99
N ARG A 190 16.35 -18.53 -4.14
CA ARG A 190 17.68 -18.86 -3.60
C ARG A 190 17.62 -20.06 -2.66
N GLY A 191 16.63 -20.12 -1.77
CA GLY A 191 16.46 -21.25 -0.84
C GLY A 191 16.16 -22.58 -1.55
N ALA A 192 15.41 -22.54 -2.65
CA ALA A 192 15.16 -23.73 -3.48
C ALA A 192 16.43 -24.25 -4.18
N ALA A 193 17.32 -23.35 -4.60
CA ALA A 193 18.57 -23.73 -5.27
C ALA A 193 19.65 -24.27 -4.30
N SER A 194 19.58 -23.93 -3.01
CA SER A 194 20.56 -24.35 -2.00
C SER A 194 20.21 -25.66 -1.29
N THR A 195 19.06 -26.26 -1.56
CA THR A 195 18.73 -27.59 -1.00
C THR A 195 19.46 -28.62 -1.85
N PRO A 196 20.56 -29.23 -1.37
CA PRO A 196 21.27 -30.24 -2.14
C PRO A 196 20.28 -31.37 -2.42
N ALA A 197 20.17 -31.80 -3.68
CA ALA A 197 19.53 -33.07 -3.95
C ALA A 197 20.29 -34.09 -3.11
N HIS A 198 19.68 -34.57 -2.01
CA HIS A 198 20.23 -35.70 -1.27
C HIS A 198 20.39 -36.80 -2.31
N SER A 199 21.63 -37.03 -2.73
CA SER A 199 21.99 -38.09 -3.64
C SER A 199 21.61 -39.36 -2.92
N ILE A 200 20.51 -39.96 -3.36
CA ILE A 200 20.21 -41.36 -3.11
C ILE A 200 21.25 -42.13 -3.94
N SER A 201 22.51 -42.12 -3.49
CA SER A 201 23.51 -43.08 -3.93
C SER A 201 23.47 -44.22 -2.92
N GLY A 202 22.49 -45.09 -3.10
CA GLY A 202 22.46 -46.41 -2.49
C GLY A 202 22.49 -47.44 -3.60
N ALA A 203 23.68 -47.99 -3.86
CA ALA A 203 24.00 -49.35 -4.33
C ALA A 203 25.39 -49.34 -4.98
#